data_AF-A0A835BXM7-F1
#
_entry.id   AF-A0A835BXM7-F1
#
_cell.length_a   1.000
_cell.length_b   1.000
_cell.length_c   1.000
_cell.angle_alpha   90.00
_cell.angle_beta   90.00
_cell.angle_gamma   90.00
#
_symmetry.space_group_name_H-M   'P 1'
#
loop_
_entity.id
_entity.type
_entity.pdbx_description
1 polymer ?
#
loop_
_entity_poly.entity_id
_entity_poly.type
_entity_poly.pdbx_seq_one_letter_code
_entity_poly.pdbx_strand_id
1 'polypeptide(L)'
;MYATKPLSLFKSQPEAASGPPPEGRNSGYLVVKGAADEETRFWGLLPDRRVRELPFPQNCVLKVRYTVNNGQNGTTTREEAVVFVPVPDQPLASNRYYAIIAKGKRKGLVRAPFHPADIYQQLEIVRRRRGWFTARAVAPDAFPSSILRHKYWRVYASGSRKFNLGEAPGLDVVLRSSQLAVADTAAAVGRWYSPFFLVKEAGVAPRGQMERSAFYEVTLEQRWVPVHQHGGGSKLGSRKALVGGVVEAEQESLMNSRQGDGYVWFKAAATGQVVGVCTSMWERMLWEQYRGGWVDEEEDAGKVAGGWVLVERFVVKRLDGRVVVAFEFVHLNKVRATEL
;
A
#
# COMPACT_ATOMS: atom_id res chain seq x y z
N MET A 1 -3.69 3.14 -1.95
CA MET A 1 -2.28 2.99 -2.41
C MET A 1 -1.46 4.15 -1.84
N TYR A 2 -0.15 3.99 -1.66
CA TYR A 2 0.67 5.01 -1.02
C TYR A 2 1.85 5.46 -1.86
N ALA A 3 2.00 6.78 -2.05
CA ALA A 3 3.23 7.37 -2.55
C ALA A 3 4.24 7.56 -1.41
N THR A 4 5.53 7.61 -1.71
CA THR A 4 6.58 7.85 -0.71
C THR A 4 6.97 9.31 -0.67
N LYS A 5 7.24 9.82 0.54
CA LYS A 5 7.84 11.12 0.76
C LYS A 5 9.01 10.98 1.74
N PRO A 6 10.14 11.67 1.54
CA PRO A 6 11.26 11.59 2.48
C PRO A 6 10.91 12.28 3.80
N LEU A 7 11.40 11.74 4.92
CA LEU A 7 11.18 12.32 6.25
C LEU A 7 11.75 13.75 6.37
N SER A 8 12.86 14.03 5.69
CA SER A 8 13.50 15.35 5.64
C SER A 8 12.59 16.44 5.07
N LEU A 9 11.67 16.11 4.15
CA LEU A 9 10.69 17.07 3.61
C LEU A 9 9.80 17.61 4.73
N PHE A 10 9.27 16.74 5.60
CA PHE A 10 8.38 17.17 6.68
C PHE A 10 9.09 17.87 7.84
N LYS A 11 10.40 17.65 7.99
CA LYS A 11 11.23 18.40 8.95
C LYS A 11 11.50 19.83 8.49
N SER A 12 11.73 20.01 7.18
CA SER A 12 12.02 21.32 6.59
C SER A 12 10.75 22.12 6.28
N GLN A 13 9.68 21.44 5.88
CA GLN A 13 8.40 22.02 5.50
C GLN A 13 7.25 21.29 6.23
N PRO A 14 6.95 21.66 7.50
CA PRO A 14 5.88 21.02 8.27
C PRO A 14 4.51 21.11 7.59
N GLU A 15 4.26 22.18 6.83
CA GLU A 15 3.02 22.42 6.09
C GLU A 15 2.73 21.34 5.03
N ALA A 16 3.75 20.68 4.50
CA ALA A 16 3.60 19.58 3.55
C ALA A 16 2.86 18.38 4.17
N ALA A 17 2.80 18.27 5.50
CA ALA A 17 2.03 17.23 6.19
C ALA A 17 0.53 17.55 6.30
N SER A 18 0.11 18.79 6.05
CA SER A 18 -1.26 19.26 6.27
C SER A 18 -2.20 18.99 5.10
N GLY A 19 -1.67 18.87 3.87
CA GLY A 19 -2.45 18.55 2.69
C GLY A 19 -2.76 17.05 2.60
N PRO A 20 -3.98 16.64 2.21
CA PRO A 20 -4.22 15.26 1.79
C PRO A 20 -3.44 14.97 0.49
N PRO A 21 -3.14 13.69 0.19
CA PRO A 21 -2.47 13.36 -1.06
C PRO A 21 -3.32 13.81 -2.27
N PRO A 22 -2.72 14.42 -3.31
CA PRO A 22 -3.45 14.97 -4.46
C PRO A 22 -3.97 13.89 -5.41
N GLU A 23 -3.64 12.62 -5.15
CA GLU A 23 -3.86 11.50 -6.06
C GLU A 23 -5.27 10.88 -6.00
N GLY A 24 -6.21 11.57 -5.34
CA GLY A 24 -7.60 11.12 -5.23
C GLY A 24 -7.89 10.26 -4.01
N ARG A 25 -9.04 9.56 -4.02
CA ARG A 25 -9.53 8.75 -2.91
C ARG A 25 -8.68 7.50 -2.66
N ASN A 26 -8.74 6.95 -1.46
CA ASN A 26 -7.98 5.81 -0.97
C ASN A 26 -6.46 5.94 -1.20
N SER A 27 -5.93 7.18 -1.16
CA SER A 27 -4.52 7.49 -1.36
C SER A 27 -3.84 7.88 -0.04
N GLY A 28 -2.52 7.70 0.06
CA GLY A 28 -1.79 8.00 1.29
C GLY A 28 -0.32 8.28 1.03
N TYR A 29 0.39 8.73 2.06
CA TYR A 29 1.84 8.86 2.03
C TYR A 29 2.52 7.86 2.97
N LEU A 30 3.60 7.24 2.52
CA LEU A 30 4.58 6.58 3.39
C LEU A 30 5.78 7.50 3.55
N VAL A 31 6.18 7.72 4.80
CA VAL A 31 7.33 8.53 5.14
C VAL A 31 8.57 7.64 5.20
N VAL A 32 9.55 7.94 4.37
CA VAL A 32 10.78 7.15 4.24
C VAL A 32 11.92 7.89 4.90
N LYS A 33 12.54 7.27 5.90
CA LYS A 33 13.75 7.81 6.55
C LYS A 33 14.96 7.56 5.64
N GLY A 34 15.61 8.62 5.18
CA GLY A 34 16.82 8.54 4.36
C GLY A 34 18.09 8.35 5.19
N ALA A 35 19.23 8.13 4.53
CA ALA A 35 20.54 8.05 5.19
C ALA A 35 20.91 9.36 5.91
N ALA A 36 20.57 10.51 5.31
CA ALA A 36 20.81 11.84 5.89
C ALA A 36 20.02 12.10 7.19
N ASP A 37 19.01 11.27 7.51
CA ASP A 37 18.24 11.39 8.74
C ASP A 37 18.82 10.55 9.91
N GLU A 38 19.94 9.85 9.70
CA GLU A 38 20.60 9.08 10.76
C GLU A 38 21.38 9.99 11.71
N GLU A 39 20.74 10.35 12.82
CA GLU A 39 21.40 11.01 13.95
C GLU A 39 22.33 10.04 14.71
N THR A 40 23.39 10.56 15.32
CA THR A 40 24.32 9.82 16.19
C THR A 40 24.32 10.35 17.62
N ARG A 41 24.47 9.46 18.61
CA ARG A 41 24.70 9.75 20.04
C ARG A 41 26.14 9.43 20.45
N PHE A 42 26.52 9.90 21.64
CA PHE A 42 27.85 9.71 22.24
C PHE A 42 28.97 10.18 21.29
N TRP A 43 28.98 11.48 20.96
CA TRP A 43 30.04 12.10 20.13
C TRP A 43 30.25 11.43 18.76
N GLY A 44 29.18 10.90 18.15
CA GLY A 44 29.25 10.25 16.84
C GLY A 44 29.42 8.73 16.87
N LEU A 45 29.60 8.12 18.05
CA LEU A 45 30.01 6.72 18.16
C LEU A 45 28.87 5.70 17.98
N LEU A 46 27.61 6.09 18.25
CA LEU A 46 26.48 5.15 18.18
C LEU A 46 25.25 5.76 17.51
N PRO A 47 24.53 5.05 16.63
CA PRO A 47 23.31 5.56 16.00
C PRO A 47 22.23 5.94 17.03
N ASP A 48 21.70 7.17 16.95
CA ASP A 48 20.51 7.56 17.68
C ASP A 48 19.26 7.02 17.00
N ARG A 49 18.71 5.98 17.62
CA ARG A 49 17.50 5.33 17.13
C ARG A 49 16.24 5.95 17.69
N ARG A 50 16.33 6.93 18.61
CA ARG A 50 15.13 7.49 19.26
C ARG A 50 14.36 8.35 18.27
N VAL A 51 13.08 8.03 18.07
CA VAL A 51 12.17 8.87 17.29
C VAL A 51 11.54 9.88 18.24
N ARG A 52 11.72 11.17 17.93
CA ARG A 52 11.29 12.27 18.81
C ARG A 52 10.07 13.04 18.32
N GLU A 53 9.80 12.95 17.03
CA GLU A 53 8.85 13.78 16.31
C GLU A 53 7.98 12.91 15.37
N LEU A 54 6.90 13.53 14.89
CA LEU A 54 5.98 12.99 13.90
C LEU A 54 6.23 13.71 12.56
N PRO A 55 5.89 13.11 11.41
CA PRO A 55 5.33 11.75 11.25
C PRO A 55 6.35 10.64 11.51
N PHE A 56 5.87 9.44 11.82
CA PHE A 56 6.75 8.28 12.01
C PHE A 56 7.24 7.73 10.67
N PRO A 57 8.48 7.18 10.57
CA PRO A 57 8.95 6.54 9.35
C PRO A 57 8.35 5.14 9.17
N GLN A 58 7.97 4.79 7.94
CA GLN A 58 7.37 3.50 7.56
C GLN A 58 8.37 2.49 6.99
N ASN A 59 9.58 2.93 6.62
CA ASN A 59 10.63 2.04 6.09
C ASN A 59 11.42 1.29 7.18
N CYS A 60 10.93 1.26 8.43
CA CYS A 60 11.51 0.44 9.48
C CYS A 60 10.47 0.05 10.53
N VAL A 61 10.78 -1.00 11.30
CA VAL A 61 9.99 -1.38 12.48
C VAL A 61 10.30 -0.44 13.65
N LEU A 62 9.26 0.04 14.33
CA LEU A 62 9.37 0.90 15.49
C LEU A 62 9.16 0.10 16.78
N LYS A 63 10.06 0.28 17.75
CA LYS A 63 9.92 -0.29 19.10
C LYS A 63 9.29 0.75 20.00
N VAL A 64 8.06 0.50 20.43
CA VAL A 64 7.36 1.27 21.45
C VAL A 64 7.80 0.74 22.82
N ARG A 65 8.32 1.61 23.67
CA ARG A 65 8.81 1.27 25.02
C ARG A 65 8.06 2.08 26.06
N TYR A 66 7.53 1.39 27.07
CA TYR A 66 6.89 1.97 28.23
C TYR A 66 7.51 1.35 29.50
N THR A 67 7.82 2.18 30.49
CA THR A 67 8.44 1.75 31.74
C THR A 67 7.46 2.00 32.87
N VAL A 68 7.14 0.96 33.63
CA VAL A 68 6.32 1.04 34.84
C VAL A 68 7.25 1.02 36.04
N ASN A 69 7.04 1.94 36.97
CA ASN A 69 7.69 1.92 38.26
C ASN A 69 6.81 1.11 39.23
N ASN A 70 7.34 0.01 39.78
CA ASN A 70 6.59 -0.87 40.68
C ASN A 70 6.91 -0.60 42.16
N GLY A 71 7.43 0.59 42.50
CA GLY A 71 7.81 0.93 43.87
C GLY A 71 9.14 0.30 44.26
N GLN A 72 9.19 -0.34 45.44
CA GLN A 72 10.43 -0.91 46.01
C GLN A 72 11.04 -2.06 45.17
N ASN A 73 10.25 -2.70 44.29
CA ASN A 73 10.68 -3.87 43.51
C ASN A 73 11.20 -3.55 42.08
N GLY A 74 11.71 -2.33 41.88
CA GLY A 74 12.37 -1.91 40.63
C GLY A 74 11.42 -1.51 39.49
N THR A 75 12.01 -1.26 38.32
CA THR A 75 11.27 -0.80 37.13
C THR A 75 11.07 -1.92 36.12
N THR A 76 9.83 -2.15 35.66
CA THR A 76 9.55 -3.09 34.57
C THR A 76 9.44 -2.33 33.24
N THR A 77 10.23 -2.71 32.25
CA THR A 77 10.14 -2.14 30.90
C THR A 77 9.42 -3.10 29.96
N ARG A 78 8.32 -2.62 29.36
CA ARG A 78 7.58 -3.33 28.31
C ARG A 78 7.96 -2.77 26.95
N GLU A 79 8.06 -3.65 25.96
CA GLU A 79 8.34 -3.29 24.57
C GLU A 79 7.39 -4.00 23.60
N GLU A 80 6.96 -3.28 22.58
CA GLU A 80 6.20 -3.84 21.46
C GLU A 80 6.79 -3.32 20.15
N ALA A 81 7.02 -4.23 19.20
CA ALA A 81 7.51 -3.87 17.88
C ALA A 81 6.30 -3.67 16.95
N VAL A 82 6.18 -2.49 16.36
CA VAL A 82 5.02 -2.04 15.60
C VAL A 82 5.48 -1.38 14.29
N VAL A 83 4.72 -1.57 13.22
CA VAL A 83 4.76 -0.72 12.03
C VAL A 83 3.52 0.17 12.09
N PHE A 84 3.70 1.49 12.05
CA PHE A 84 2.59 2.44 12.01
C PHE A 84 2.37 2.85 10.56
N VAL A 85 1.24 2.48 9.98
CA VAL A 85 0.88 2.83 8.60
C VAL A 85 -0.16 3.95 8.63
N PRO A 86 0.09 5.11 8.00
CA PRO A 86 -0.87 6.20 7.95
C PRO A 86 -2.23 5.74 7.38
N VAL A 87 -3.32 6.26 7.92
CA VAL A 87 -4.66 6.00 7.37
C VAL A 87 -4.77 6.74 6.01
N PRO A 88 -5.26 6.10 4.93
CA PRO A 88 -5.44 6.76 3.65
C PRO A 88 -6.49 7.88 3.74
N ASP A 89 -6.48 8.79 2.77
CA ASP A 89 -7.36 9.97 2.68
C ASP A 89 -7.31 10.91 3.88
N GLN A 90 -6.22 10.84 4.66
CA GLN A 90 -5.96 11.73 5.77
C GLN A 90 -4.60 12.40 5.57
N PRO A 91 -4.49 13.70 5.92
CA PRO A 91 -3.19 14.35 5.94
C PRO A 91 -2.31 13.70 7.02
N LEU A 92 -0.99 13.67 6.80
CA LEU A 92 -0.04 13.12 7.78
C LEU A 92 -0.10 13.88 9.12
N ALA A 93 -0.46 15.17 9.09
CA ALA A 93 -0.67 16.00 10.27
C ALA A 93 -1.82 15.52 11.17
N SER A 94 -2.78 14.74 10.64
CA SER A 94 -3.83 14.10 11.44
C SER A 94 -3.27 13.07 12.43
N ASN A 95 -2.04 12.58 12.20
CA ASN A 95 -1.38 11.56 12.99
C ASN A 95 -2.22 10.30 13.20
N ARG A 96 -3.06 9.95 12.22
CA ARG A 96 -3.87 8.73 12.23
C ARG A 96 -3.13 7.57 11.58
N TYR A 97 -3.06 6.44 12.29
CA TYR A 97 -2.33 5.26 11.84
C TYR A 97 -3.10 3.96 12.16
N TYR A 98 -2.90 2.96 11.32
CA TYR A 98 -3.05 1.55 11.69
C TYR A 98 -1.75 1.08 12.35
N ALA A 99 -1.86 0.40 13.50
CA ALA A 99 -0.72 -0.17 14.21
C ALA A 99 -0.64 -1.67 13.98
N ILE A 100 0.38 -2.12 13.22
CA ILE A 100 0.60 -3.54 12.94
C ILE A 100 1.69 -4.12 13.82
N ILE A 101 1.40 -5.22 14.50
CA ILE A 101 2.40 -5.92 15.32
C ILE A 101 3.47 -6.55 14.42
N ALA A 102 4.73 -6.24 14.67
CA ALA A 102 5.87 -6.64 13.84
C ALA A 102 6.71 -7.80 14.42
N LYS A 103 6.40 -8.26 15.63
CA LYS A 103 7.12 -9.36 16.31
C LYS A 103 6.20 -10.18 17.20
N GLY A 104 6.55 -11.45 17.42
CA GLY A 104 5.86 -12.34 18.34
C GLY A 104 4.70 -13.09 17.68
N LYS A 105 3.89 -13.77 18.50
CA LYS A 105 2.80 -14.66 18.04
C LYS A 105 1.71 -13.92 17.26
N ARG A 106 1.47 -12.64 17.59
CA ARG A 106 0.46 -11.78 16.94
C ARG A 106 1.00 -10.98 15.75
N LYS A 107 2.19 -11.31 15.23
CA LYS A 107 2.79 -10.60 14.11
C LYS A 107 1.83 -10.58 12.91
N GLY A 108 1.72 -9.43 12.25
CA GLY A 108 0.85 -9.21 11.09
C GLY A 108 -0.59 -8.82 11.41
N LEU A 109 -0.96 -8.64 12.69
CA LEU A 109 -2.31 -8.24 13.08
C LEU A 109 -2.42 -6.73 13.38
N VAL A 110 -3.58 -6.16 13.04
CA VAL A 110 -3.98 -4.76 13.31
C VAL A 110 -5.04 -4.76 14.42
N ARG A 111 -4.69 -5.26 15.61
CA ARG A 111 -5.58 -5.61 16.74
C ARG A 111 -6.53 -6.80 16.47
N ALA A 112 -7.21 -6.81 15.33
CA ALA A 112 -8.13 -7.85 14.86
C ALA A 112 -7.84 -8.13 13.35
N PRO A 113 -8.60 -9.03 12.68
CA PRO A 113 -8.55 -9.10 11.22
C PRO A 113 -8.82 -7.72 10.60
N PHE A 114 -7.96 -7.30 9.67
CA PHE A 114 -8.04 -5.96 9.10
C PHE A 114 -9.34 -5.75 8.33
N HIS A 115 -10.02 -4.64 8.61
CA HIS A 115 -11.19 -4.18 7.88
C HIS A 115 -11.03 -2.68 7.55
N PRO A 116 -11.05 -2.27 6.27
CA PRO A 116 -10.71 -0.90 5.87
C PRO A 116 -11.65 0.17 6.44
N ALA A 117 -12.95 -0.12 6.52
CA ALA A 117 -13.95 0.82 7.05
C ALA A 117 -14.06 0.80 8.59
N ASP A 118 -13.28 -0.06 9.28
CA ASP A 118 -13.37 -0.20 10.73
C ASP A 118 -12.53 0.86 11.45
N ILE A 119 -13.21 1.90 11.93
CA ILE A 119 -12.61 3.00 12.70
C ILE A 119 -12.01 2.54 14.05
N TYR A 120 -12.38 1.36 14.57
CA TYR A 120 -11.84 0.80 15.82
C TYR A 120 -10.38 0.33 15.68
N GLN A 121 -9.90 0.19 14.44
CA GLN A 121 -8.51 -0.20 14.13
C GLN A 121 -7.59 1.00 13.96
N GLN A 122 -8.16 2.22 13.89
CA GLN A 122 -7.42 3.46 13.71
C GLN A 122 -7.01 4.09 15.04
N LEU A 123 -5.79 4.61 15.08
CA LEU A 123 -5.22 5.28 16.24
C LEU A 123 -4.73 6.68 15.87
N GLU A 124 -5.04 7.67 16.69
CA GLU A 124 -4.39 8.98 16.67
C GLU A 124 -3.16 8.95 17.60
N ILE A 125 -1.99 9.30 17.08
CA ILE A 125 -0.78 9.43 17.88
C ILE A 125 -0.59 10.88 18.31
N VAL A 126 -0.72 11.13 19.62
CA VAL A 126 -0.54 12.44 20.21
C VAL A 126 0.87 12.56 20.79
N ARG A 127 1.66 13.50 20.26
CA ARG A 127 2.93 13.91 20.87
C ARG A 127 2.63 14.76 22.10
N ARG A 128 3.07 14.31 23.29
CA ARG A 128 2.86 15.05 24.56
C ARG A 128 3.98 16.04 24.83
N ARG A 129 5.22 15.59 24.63
CA ARG A 129 6.45 16.39 24.68
C ARG A 129 7.47 15.74 23.76
N ARG A 130 8.60 16.39 23.50
CA ARG A 130 9.62 15.88 22.56
C ARG A 130 10.03 14.43 22.90
N GLY A 131 9.77 13.49 22.00
CA GLY A 131 10.06 12.07 22.16
C GLY A 131 9.25 11.31 23.21
N TRP A 132 8.06 11.80 23.54
CA TRP A 132 7.07 11.12 24.38
C TRP A 132 5.68 11.20 23.74
N PHE A 133 5.05 10.05 23.55
CA PHE A 133 3.81 9.93 22.78
C PHE A 133 2.72 9.20 23.57
N THR A 134 1.49 9.30 23.09
CA THR A 134 0.31 8.61 23.60
C THR A 134 -0.57 8.25 22.42
N ALA A 135 -1.15 7.05 22.39
CA ALA A 135 -2.13 6.71 21.38
C ALA A 135 -3.54 6.96 21.93
N ARG A 136 -4.42 7.49 21.10
CA ARG A 136 -5.87 7.54 21.32
C ARG A 136 -6.52 6.68 20.24
N ALA A 137 -7.54 5.92 20.60
CA ALA A 137 -8.35 5.29 19.56
C ALA A 137 -9.21 6.36 18.88
N VAL A 138 -9.44 6.22 17.58
CA VAL A 138 -10.31 7.16 16.84
C VAL A 138 -11.78 6.93 17.20
N ALA A 139 -12.19 5.68 17.36
CA ALA A 139 -13.52 5.35 17.87
C ALA A 139 -13.65 5.69 19.38
N PRO A 140 -14.74 6.35 19.83
CA PRO A 140 -14.88 6.85 21.21
C PRO A 140 -14.80 5.80 22.31
N ASP A 141 -15.28 4.59 22.03
CA ASP A 141 -15.36 3.43 22.93
C ASP A 141 -14.23 2.42 22.68
N ALA A 142 -13.35 2.68 21.70
CA ALA A 142 -12.23 1.82 21.41
C ALA A 142 -11.05 2.07 22.35
N PHE A 143 -10.30 0.99 22.60
CA PHE A 143 -9.05 1.06 23.34
C PHE A 143 -7.90 0.60 22.46
N PRO A 144 -6.77 1.34 22.42
CA PRO A 144 -5.56 0.89 21.74
C PRO A 144 -5.11 -0.49 22.24
N SER A 145 -4.32 -1.23 21.45
CA SER A 145 -3.83 -2.54 21.89
C SER A 145 -2.68 -2.41 22.90
N SER A 146 -2.69 -3.26 23.95
CA SER A 146 -1.48 -3.58 24.74
C SER A 146 -0.77 -2.32 25.27
N ILE A 147 0.49 -2.09 24.87
CA ILE A 147 1.35 -1.01 25.36
C ILE A 147 0.86 0.38 24.95
N LEU A 148 0.11 0.47 23.85
CA LEU A 148 -0.38 1.73 23.30
C LEU A 148 -1.46 2.38 24.18
N ARG A 149 -2.06 1.61 25.12
CA ARG A 149 -3.00 2.13 26.13
C ARG A 149 -2.32 3.04 27.15
N HIS A 150 -1.03 2.85 27.38
CA HIS A 150 -0.31 3.65 28.36
C HIS A 150 0.02 5.03 27.79
N LYS A 151 0.14 6.01 28.69
CA LYS A 151 0.57 7.36 28.34
C LYS A 151 2.10 7.44 28.41
N TYR A 152 2.66 8.38 27.65
CA TYR A 152 4.09 8.72 27.71
C TYR A 152 5.00 7.53 27.37
N TRP A 153 4.75 6.84 26.26
CA TRP A 153 5.70 5.87 25.71
C TRP A 153 6.74 6.55 24.82
N ARG A 154 7.89 5.89 24.68
CA ARG A 154 9.03 6.30 23.85
C ARG A 154 9.12 5.40 22.63
N VAL A 155 9.65 5.91 21.53
CA VAL A 155 9.79 5.17 20.27
C VAL A 155 11.24 5.09 19.85
N TYR A 156 11.63 3.92 19.36
CA TYR A 156 12.96 3.69 18.81
C TYR A 156 12.86 2.98 17.45
N ALA A 157 13.50 3.52 16.42
CA ALA A 157 13.66 2.86 15.14
C ALA A 157 14.55 1.63 15.27
N SER A 158 14.08 0.49 14.77
CA SER A 158 14.85 -0.75 14.79
C SER A 158 15.87 -0.75 13.66
N GLY A 159 17.16 -0.67 14.00
CA GLY A 159 18.23 -0.66 12.97
C GLY A 159 18.36 -1.95 12.16
N SER A 160 17.90 -3.10 12.67
CA SER A 160 18.03 -4.41 12.01
C SER A 160 16.82 -4.85 11.18
N ARG A 161 15.73 -4.07 11.16
CA ARG A 161 14.50 -4.41 10.44
C ARG A 161 14.02 -3.20 9.64
N LYS A 162 14.78 -2.91 8.58
CA LYS A 162 14.46 -1.91 7.57
C LYS A 162 13.71 -2.59 6.41
N PHE A 163 12.79 -1.86 5.81
CA PHE A 163 12.12 -2.27 4.57
C PHE A 163 12.73 -1.46 3.43
N ASN A 164 13.07 -2.14 2.34
CA ASN A 164 13.64 -1.50 1.15
C ASN A 164 12.52 -0.82 0.36
N LEU A 165 12.02 0.30 0.88
CA LEU A 165 11.06 1.16 0.19
C LEU A 165 11.86 2.18 -0.64
N GLY A 166 11.80 2.03 -1.96
CA GLY A 166 12.38 2.97 -2.91
C GLY A 166 11.50 4.19 -3.13
N GLU A 167 11.84 4.99 -4.13
CA GLU A 167 11.05 6.14 -4.53
C GLU A 167 9.83 5.71 -5.34
N ALA A 168 8.66 6.11 -4.85
CA ALA A 168 7.36 5.92 -5.47
C ALA A 168 6.60 7.26 -5.43
N PRO A 169 6.78 8.14 -6.44
CA PRO A 169 6.24 9.49 -6.42
C PRO A 169 4.72 9.55 -6.62
N GLY A 170 4.09 8.43 -6.99
CA GLY A 170 2.70 8.35 -7.40
C GLY A 170 2.55 8.18 -8.90
N LEU A 171 1.47 8.73 -9.45
CA LEU A 171 1.23 8.78 -10.89
C LEU A 171 2.06 9.91 -11.52
N ASP A 172 2.81 9.60 -12.57
CA ASP A 172 3.43 10.58 -13.45
C ASP A 172 2.46 10.91 -14.59
N VAL A 173 1.75 12.04 -14.45
CA VAL A 173 0.73 12.47 -15.41
C VAL A 173 1.36 12.82 -16.75
N VAL A 174 2.55 13.44 -16.76
CA VAL A 174 3.22 13.86 -17.99
C VAL A 174 3.70 12.64 -18.76
N LEU A 175 4.34 11.68 -18.07
CA LEU A 175 4.77 10.45 -18.68
C LEU A 175 3.58 9.64 -19.20
N ARG A 176 2.51 9.49 -18.40
CA ARG A 176 1.27 8.79 -18.80
C ARG A 176 0.65 9.38 -20.06
N SER A 177 0.67 10.71 -20.22
CA SER A 177 0.17 11.38 -21.43
C SER A 177 1.11 11.23 -22.62
N SER A 178 2.43 11.36 -22.43
CA SER A 178 3.41 11.25 -23.52
C SER A 178 3.50 9.85 -24.12
N GLN A 179 3.34 8.80 -23.30
CA GLN A 179 3.39 7.41 -23.74
C GLN A 179 2.23 7.05 -24.67
N LEU A 180 1.08 7.74 -24.54
CA LEU A 180 -0.04 7.62 -25.47
C LEU A 180 0.32 8.07 -26.89
N ALA A 181 1.34 8.91 -27.06
CA ALA A 181 1.69 9.50 -28.35
C ALA A 181 2.83 8.75 -29.08
N VAL A 182 3.85 8.23 -28.37
CA VAL A 182 5.14 7.90 -29.04
C VAL A 182 5.65 6.47 -28.83
N ALA A 183 5.24 5.74 -27.80
CA ALA A 183 6.06 4.61 -27.36
C ALA A 183 5.64 3.21 -27.85
N ASP A 184 6.63 2.42 -28.28
CA ASP A 184 6.49 1.02 -28.68
C ASP A 184 6.75 0.02 -27.53
N THR A 185 7.35 0.49 -26.42
CA THR A 185 7.73 -0.36 -25.28
C THR A 185 6.89 -0.09 -24.05
N ALA A 186 6.68 -1.12 -23.22
CA ALA A 186 5.98 -0.97 -21.94
C ALA A 186 6.76 -0.06 -20.99
N ALA A 187 6.10 0.95 -20.40
CA ALA A 187 6.71 1.86 -19.43
C ALA A 187 5.88 1.97 -18.15
N ALA A 188 6.56 2.04 -17.00
CA ALA A 188 5.92 2.27 -15.71
C ALA A 188 5.64 3.77 -15.53
N VAL A 189 4.36 4.16 -15.59
CA VAL A 189 3.89 5.55 -15.50
C VAL A 189 3.33 5.92 -14.14
N GLY A 190 3.26 4.95 -13.23
CA GLY A 190 2.92 5.21 -11.83
C GLY A 190 3.57 4.18 -10.91
N ARG A 191 3.98 4.64 -9.73
CA ARG A 191 4.57 3.78 -8.70
C ARG A 191 4.02 4.15 -7.33
N TRP A 192 3.64 3.12 -6.57
CA TRP A 192 3.15 3.21 -5.21
C TRP A 192 3.64 2.01 -4.39
N TYR A 193 3.40 2.07 -3.09
CA TYR A 193 3.43 0.93 -2.20
C TYR A 193 2.06 0.62 -1.61
N SER A 194 1.90 -0.62 -1.19
CA SER A 194 0.73 -1.13 -0.49
C SER A 194 1.16 -1.94 0.73
N PRO A 195 0.75 -1.61 1.96
CA PRO A 195 0.96 -2.47 3.11
C PRO A 195 0.38 -3.86 2.87
N PHE A 196 1.03 -4.91 3.39
CA PHE A 196 0.63 -6.30 3.14
C PHE A 196 -0.82 -6.62 3.50
N PHE A 197 -1.43 -5.93 4.47
CA PHE A 197 -2.81 -6.21 4.85
C PHE A 197 -3.84 -5.69 3.83
N LEU A 198 -3.45 -4.89 2.83
CA LEU A 198 -4.33 -4.50 1.72
C LEU A 198 -4.38 -5.54 0.60
N VAL A 199 -3.52 -6.56 0.63
CA VAL A 199 -3.46 -7.64 -0.35
C VAL A 199 -3.40 -8.95 0.43
N LYS A 200 -4.38 -9.85 0.31
CA LYS A 200 -4.37 -11.14 0.99
C LYS A 200 -3.96 -12.24 0.04
N GLU A 201 -2.90 -12.96 0.38
CA GLU A 201 -2.58 -14.23 -0.27
C GLU A 201 -3.32 -15.35 0.47
N ALA A 202 -4.33 -15.97 -0.16
CA ALA A 202 -5.13 -16.99 0.50
C ALA A 202 -4.27 -18.18 0.95
N GLY A 203 -4.62 -18.77 2.09
CA GLY A 203 -3.85 -19.86 2.71
C GLY A 203 -2.56 -19.42 3.42
N VAL A 204 -2.20 -18.13 3.39
CA VAL A 204 -1.03 -17.59 4.10
C VAL A 204 -1.48 -16.87 5.36
N ALA A 205 -1.00 -17.31 6.53
CA ALA A 205 -1.29 -16.62 7.79
C ALA A 205 -0.68 -15.20 7.80
N PRO A 206 -1.33 -14.19 8.44
CA PRO A 206 -0.83 -12.80 8.45
C PRO A 206 0.62 -12.65 8.91
N ARG A 207 1.04 -13.48 9.88
CA ARG A 207 2.42 -13.56 10.34
C ARG A 207 3.38 -13.95 9.21
N GLY A 208 3.07 -15.03 8.50
CA GLY A 208 3.89 -15.54 7.41
C GLY A 208 3.91 -14.57 6.23
N GLN A 209 2.79 -13.92 5.93
CA GLN A 209 2.73 -12.91 4.88
C GLN A 209 3.60 -11.69 5.20
N MET A 210 3.50 -11.15 6.42
CA MET A 210 4.37 -10.04 6.86
C MET A 210 5.85 -10.45 6.96
N GLU A 211 6.16 -11.73 7.14
CA GLU A 211 7.54 -12.26 7.05
C GLU A 211 8.04 -12.29 5.60
N ARG A 212 7.18 -12.64 4.64
CA ARG A 212 7.51 -12.62 3.20
C ARG A 212 7.67 -11.21 2.65
N SER A 213 6.70 -10.34 2.92
CA SER A 213 6.69 -8.96 2.45
C SER A 213 5.79 -8.10 3.33
N ALA A 214 6.34 -7.10 4.02
CA ALA A 214 5.56 -6.16 4.82
C ALA A 214 4.85 -5.09 3.98
N PHE A 215 5.41 -4.80 2.80
CA PHE A 215 4.84 -3.93 1.79
C PHE A 215 4.89 -4.63 0.44
N TYR A 216 4.08 -4.18 -0.49
CA TYR A 216 4.06 -4.60 -1.89
C TYR A 216 4.28 -3.35 -2.73
N GLU A 217 5.11 -3.45 -3.75
CA GLU A 217 5.22 -2.44 -4.78
C GLU A 217 4.01 -2.56 -5.72
N VAL A 218 3.44 -1.43 -6.10
CA VAL A 218 2.36 -1.36 -7.09
C VAL A 218 2.80 -0.44 -8.20
N THR A 219 2.92 -0.99 -9.42
CA THR A 219 3.25 -0.22 -10.62
C THR A 219 2.03 -0.13 -11.53
N LEU A 220 1.87 1.01 -12.20
CA LEU A 220 0.98 1.15 -13.35
C LEU A 220 1.85 1.21 -14.60
N GLU A 221 1.72 0.20 -15.46
CA GLU A 221 2.46 0.06 -16.70
C GLU A 221 1.54 0.39 -17.88
N GLN A 222 2.05 1.10 -18.88
CA GLN A 222 1.35 1.40 -20.13
C GLN A 222 2.06 0.75 -21.30
N ARG A 223 1.28 0.12 -22.18
CA ARG A 223 1.78 -0.47 -23.43
C ARG A 223 0.72 -0.46 -24.53
N TRP A 224 1.17 -0.41 -25.77
CA TRP A 224 0.33 -0.70 -26.93
C TRP A 224 0.39 -2.18 -27.26
N VAL A 225 -0.77 -2.80 -27.49
CA VAL A 225 -0.88 -4.23 -27.83
C VAL A 225 -1.61 -4.37 -29.16
N PRO A 226 -1.08 -5.16 -30.12
CA PRO A 226 -1.73 -5.34 -31.41
C PRO A 226 -2.98 -6.21 -31.24
N VAL A 227 -4.09 -5.78 -31.87
CA VAL A 227 -5.34 -6.52 -31.88
C VAL A 227 -5.38 -7.38 -33.14
N HIS A 228 -5.18 -8.69 -32.94
CA HIS A 228 -5.19 -9.66 -34.03
C HIS A 228 -6.62 -9.87 -34.51
N GLN A 229 -6.81 -9.93 -35.83
CA GLN A 229 -8.07 -10.35 -36.44
C GLN A 229 -8.33 -11.82 -36.06
N HIS A 230 -9.29 -12.04 -35.18
CA HIS A 230 -9.82 -13.38 -34.98
C HIS A 230 -11.07 -13.55 -35.85
N GLY A 231 -11.06 -14.58 -36.71
CA GLY A 231 -12.24 -14.97 -37.49
C GLY A 231 -13.32 -15.52 -36.57
N GLY A 232 -14.18 -14.65 -36.07
CA GLY A 232 -15.31 -14.98 -35.20
C GLY A 232 -15.61 -13.83 -34.24
N GLY A 233 -16.89 -13.52 -34.05
CA GLY A 233 -17.40 -12.43 -33.19
C GLY A 233 -17.15 -12.64 -31.70
N SER A 234 -15.90 -12.83 -31.31
CA SER A 234 -15.46 -12.87 -29.93
C SER A 234 -15.48 -11.45 -29.37
N LYS A 235 -16.17 -11.26 -28.26
CA LYS A 235 -16.14 -9.98 -27.53
C LYS A 235 -14.81 -9.85 -26.81
N LEU A 236 -14.20 -8.67 -26.92
CA LEU A 236 -12.97 -8.37 -26.18
C LEU A 236 -13.34 -7.75 -24.83
N GLY A 237 -13.09 -8.48 -23.75
CA GLY A 237 -13.27 -7.96 -22.39
C GLY A 237 -12.30 -6.82 -22.09
N SER A 238 -12.79 -5.71 -21.54
CA SER A 238 -11.99 -4.53 -21.20
C SER A 238 -11.16 -4.67 -19.92
N ARG A 239 -11.36 -5.74 -19.13
CA ARG A 239 -10.64 -5.98 -17.87
C ARG A 239 -10.24 -7.44 -17.69
N LYS A 240 -9.01 -7.68 -17.24
CA LYS A 240 -8.52 -9.01 -16.86
C LYS A 240 -7.77 -8.97 -15.53
N ALA A 241 -7.88 -10.04 -14.74
CA ALA A 241 -7.07 -10.26 -13.55
C ALA A 241 -6.11 -11.43 -13.79
N LEU A 242 -4.86 -11.30 -13.31
CA LEU A 242 -3.78 -12.25 -13.54
C LEU A 242 -3.09 -12.58 -12.22
N VAL A 243 -3.29 -13.79 -11.67
CA VAL A 243 -2.54 -14.27 -10.50
C VAL A 243 -1.13 -14.66 -10.91
N GLY A 244 -0.15 -14.27 -10.09
CA GLY A 244 1.28 -14.39 -10.44
C GLY A 244 1.70 -13.54 -11.64
N GLY A 245 0.81 -12.68 -12.15
CA GLY A 245 1.03 -11.85 -13.32
C GLY A 245 0.89 -12.56 -14.67
N VAL A 246 0.51 -13.84 -14.69
CA VAL A 246 0.41 -14.61 -15.95
C VAL A 246 -0.83 -15.52 -16.03
N VAL A 247 -1.36 -16.00 -14.89
CA VAL A 247 -2.50 -16.92 -14.91
C VAL A 247 -3.79 -16.14 -14.80
N GLU A 248 -4.64 -16.21 -15.83
CA GLU A 248 -5.97 -15.58 -15.79
C GLU A 248 -6.77 -16.06 -14.58
N ALA A 249 -7.39 -15.11 -13.91
CA ALA A 249 -8.15 -15.31 -12.70
C ALA A 249 -9.52 -14.64 -12.81
N GLU A 250 -10.52 -15.33 -12.29
CA GLU A 250 -11.88 -14.82 -12.24
C GLU A 250 -12.14 -14.14 -10.90
N GLN A 251 -12.91 -13.06 -10.94
CA GLN A 251 -13.39 -12.42 -9.71
C GLN A 251 -14.46 -13.30 -9.07
N GLU A 252 -14.27 -13.70 -7.82
CA GLU A 252 -15.28 -14.46 -7.09
C GLU A 252 -16.49 -13.57 -6.76
N SER A 253 -17.69 -14.14 -6.92
CA SER A 253 -18.92 -13.42 -6.54
C SER A 253 -18.97 -13.21 -5.03
N LEU A 254 -19.46 -12.03 -4.60
CA LEU A 254 -19.63 -11.69 -3.18
C LEU A 254 -20.43 -12.74 -2.41
N MET A 255 -21.44 -13.34 -3.06
CA MET A 255 -22.30 -14.39 -2.48
C MET A 255 -21.58 -15.72 -2.19
N ASN A 256 -20.48 -16.01 -2.89
CA ASN A 256 -19.69 -17.22 -2.70
C ASN A 256 -18.46 -17.00 -1.80
N SER A 257 -18.18 -15.75 -1.43
CA SER A 257 -16.99 -15.41 -0.66
C SER A 257 -17.13 -15.84 0.81
N ARG A 258 -16.46 -16.94 1.18
CA ARG A 258 -16.31 -17.33 2.62
C ARG A 258 -15.29 -16.45 3.36
N GLN A 259 -14.77 -15.41 2.71
CA GLN A 259 -13.49 -14.77 3.03
C GLN A 259 -13.64 -13.25 3.26
N GLY A 260 -14.68 -12.84 3.99
CA GLY A 260 -14.82 -11.48 4.53
C GLY A 260 -15.17 -10.40 3.49
N ASP A 261 -15.96 -9.44 3.93
CA ASP A 261 -16.58 -8.34 3.17
C ASP A 261 -15.63 -7.21 2.70
N GLY A 262 -14.43 -7.10 3.28
CA GLY A 262 -13.50 -6.01 2.98
C GLY A 262 -12.57 -6.20 1.76
N TYR A 263 -12.72 -7.27 0.97
CA TYR A 263 -11.80 -7.63 -0.12
C TYR A 263 -12.55 -8.13 -1.37
N VAL A 264 -12.01 -7.81 -2.54
CA VAL A 264 -12.36 -8.42 -3.81
C VAL A 264 -11.40 -9.59 -4.06
N TRP A 265 -11.95 -10.78 -4.26
CA TRP A 265 -11.19 -12.01 -4.39
C TRP A 265 -11.08 -12.45 -5.85
N PHE A 266 -9.88 -12.87 -6.24
CA PHE A 266 -9.56 -13.36 -7.57
C PHE A 266 -8.99 -14.76 -7.49
N LYS A 267 -9.59 -15.70 -8.21
CA LYS A 267 -9.21 -17.11 -8.22
C LYS A 267 -8.72 -17.53 -9.60
N ALA A 268 -7.48 -18.01 -9.66
CA ALA A 268 -6.94 -18.65 -10.84
C ALA A 268 -7.37 -20.12 -10.89
N ALA A 269 -8.24 -20.48 -11.83
CA ALA A 269 -8.76 -21.84 -11.94
C ALA A 269 -7.64 -22.87 -12.18
N ALA A 270 -6.65 -22.53 -13.01
CA ALA A 270 -5.56 -23.42 -13.38
C ALA A 270 -4.62 -23.79 -12.21
N THR A 271 -4.39 -22.86 -11.27
CA THR A 271 -3.49 -23.10 -10.12
C THR A 271 -4.21 -23.29 -8.80
N GLY A 272 -5.52 -22.98 -8.75
CA GLY A 272 -6.30 -22.91 -7.51
C GLY A 272 -5.88 -21.77 -6.57
N GLN A 273 -4.93 -20.91 -6.98
CA GLN A 273 -4.47 -19.80 -6.15
C GLN A 273 -5.54 -18.71 -6.07
N VAL A 274 -5.69 -18.15 -4.87
CA VAL A 274 -6.67 -17.10 -4.58
C VAL A 274 -5.95 -15.89 -3.96
N VAL A 275 -6.22 -14.70 -4.49
CA VAL A 275 -5.67 -13.44 -4.01
C VAL A 275 -6.81 -12.46 -3.75
N GLY A 276 -6.82 -11.86 -2.56
CA GLY A 276 -7.76 -10.82 -2.19
C GLY A 276 -7.11 -9.44 -2.30
N VAL A 277 -7.79 -8.48 -2.90
CA VAL A 277 -7.38 -7.07 -2.90
C VAL A 277 -8.39 -6.28 -2.09
N CYS A 278 -7.92 -5.52 -1.10
CA CYS A 278 -8.79 -4.72 -0.26
C CYS A 278 -9.61 -3.75 -1.11
N THR A 279 -10.90 -3.60 -0.81
CA THR A 279 -11.85 -2.77 -1.57
C THR A 279 -11.33 -1.35 -1.79
N SER A 280 -10.77 -0.72 -0.76
CA SER A 280 -10.14 0.62 -0.88
C SER A 280 -9.01 0.67 -1.91
N MET A 281 -8.17 -0.36 -2.00
CA MET A 281 -7.10 -0.44 -2.99
C MET A 281 -7.64 -0.72 -4.39
N TRP A 282 -8.67 -1.57 -4.50
CA TRP A 282 -9.33 -1.87 -5.76
C TRP A 282 -10.04 -0.64 -6.34
N GLU A 283 -10.83 0.06 -5.53
CA GLU A 283 -11.49 1.33 -5.89
C GLU A 283 -10.48 2.39 -6.32
N ARG A 284 -9.33 2.47 -5.62
CA ARG A 284 -8.24 3.38 -6.00
C ARG A 284 -7.72 3.08 -7.41
N MET A 285 -7.51 1.81 -7.75
CA MET A 285 -7.05 1.40 -9.09
C MET A 285 -8.09 1.73 -10.15
N LEU A 286 -9.36 1.39 -9.91
CA LEU A 286 -10.47 1.72 -10.81
C LEU A 286 -10.60 3.23 -11.03
N TRP A 287 -10.49 4.03 -9.96
CA TRP A 287 -10.57 5.48 -10.07
C TRP A 287 -9.47 6.07 -10.99
N GLU A 288 -8.25 5.53 -10.99
CA GLU A 288 -7.21 5.96 -11.94
C GLU A 288 -7.52 5.59 -13.38
N GLN A 289 -8.16 4.46 -13.60
CA GLN A 289 -8.53 3.99 -14.93
C GLN A 289 -9.67 4.84 -15.48
N TYR A 290 -10.74 5.04 -14.71
CA TYR A 290 -11.85 5.91 -15.10
C TYR A 290 -11.41 7.36 -15.34
N ARG A 291 -10.57 7.92 -14.47
CA ARG A 291 -9.98 9.25 -14.68
C ARG A 291 -9.12 9.30 -15.94
N GLY A 292 -8.48 8.19 -16.29
CA GLY A 292 -7.73 8.03 -17.53
C GLY A 292 -8.61 7.81 -18.77
N GLY A 293 -9.94 7.77 -18.64
CA GLY A 293 -10.87 7.56 -19.76
C GLY A 293 -11.12 6.08 -20.11
N TRP A 294 -10.77 5.15 -19.23
CA TRP A 294 -11.17 3.75 -19.38
C TRP A 294 -12.68 3.59 -19.17
N VAL A 295 -13.31 2.68 -19.91
CA VAL A 295 -14.73 2.36 -19.82
C VAL A 295 -14.88 0.84 -19.67
N ASP A 296 -15.69 0.40 -18.68
CA ASP A 296 -15.97 -1.01 -18.40
C ASP A 296 -17.02 -1.54 -19.38
N GLU A 297 -16.62 -1.66 -20.65
CA GLU A 297 -17.46 -2.14 -21.74
C GLU A 297 -16.86 -3.39 -22.40
N GLU A 298 -17.73 -4.20 -23.02
CA GLU A 298 -17.32 -5.22 -23.97
C GLU A 298 -17.59 -4.68 -25.37
N GLU A 299 -16.58 -4.73 -26.24
CA GLU A 299 -16.75 -4.32 -27.64
C GLU A 299 -16.45 -5.48 -28.59
N ASP A 300 -17.07 -5.43 -29.76
CA ASP A 300 -16.81 -6.38 -30.84
C ASP A 300 -15.35 -6.25 -31.28
N ALA A 301 -14.58 -7.33 -31.15
CA ALA A 301 -13.16 -7.35 -31.52
C ALA A 301 -12.91 -6.89 -32.97
N GLY A 302 -13.91 -7.05 -33.84
CA GLY A 302 -13.87 -6.61 -35.24
C GLY A 302 -13.73 -5.10 -35.44
N LYS A 303 -14.16 -4.25 -34.49
CA LYS A 303 -14.04 -2.78 -34.61
C LYS A 303 -12.61 -2.27 -34.41
N VAL A 304 -11.82 -2.96 -33.61
CA VAL A 304 -10.44 -2.59 -33.25
C VAL A 304 -9.41 -3.44 -34.02
N ALA A 305 -9.90 -4.37 -34.84
CA ALA A 305 -9.09 -5.35 -35.53
C ALA A 305 -8.12 -4.71 -36.54
N GLY A 306 -6.85 -5.14 -36.50
CA GLY A 306 -5.79 -4.60 -37.36
C GLY A 306 -5.09 -3.35 -36.81
N GLY A 307 -5.55 -2.80 -35.69
CA GLY A 307 -4.91 -1.70 -34.97
C GLY A 307 -4.16 -2.13 -33.72
N TRP A 308 -3.70 -1.14 -32.98
CA TRP A 308 -3.12 -1.29 -31.64
C TRP A 308 -4.05 -0.68 -30.62
N VAL A 309 -4.27 -1.38 -29.49
CA VAL A 309 -5.05 -0.88 -28.38
C VAL A 309 -4.15 -0.55 -27.19
N LEU A 310 -4.46 0.53 -26.48
CA LEU A 310 -3.77 0.84 -25.24
C LEU A 310 -4.21 -0.14 -24.15
N VAL A 311 -3.21 -0.76 -23.50
CA VAL A 311 -3.43 -1.57 -22.29
C VAL A 311 -2.68 -0.92 -21.13
N GLU A 312 -3.41 -0.62 -20.08
CA GLU A 312 -2.86 -0.21 -18.80
C GLU A 312 -2.88 -1.39 -17.83
N ARG A 313 -1.73 -1.68 -17.20
CA ARG A 313 -1.54 -2.84 -16.36
C ARG A 313 -1.08 -2.42 -14.97
N PHE A 314 -1.91 -2.64 -13.96
CA PHE A 314 -1.45 -2.61 -12.57
C PHE A 314 -0.72 -3.90 -12.24
N VAL A 315 0.48 -3.81 -11.65
CA VAL A 315 1.24 -4.97 -11.20
C VAL A 315 1.55 -4.83 -9.72
N VAL A 316 1.16 -5.82 -8.91
CA VAL A 316 1.42 -5.87 -7.47
C VAL A 316 2.53 -6.88 -7.20
N LYS A 317 3.68 -6.38 -6.75
CA LYS A 317 4.91 -7.17 -6.51
C LYS A 317 5.24 -7.18 -5.03
N ARG A 318 5.70 -8.32 -4.53
CA ARG A 318 6.40 -8.36 -3.23
C ARG A 318 7.72 -7.59 -3.34
N LEU A 319 8.32 -7.24 -2.19
CA LEU A 319 9.63 -6.59 -2.17
C LEU A 319 10.78 -7.49 -2.67
N ASP A 320 10.56 -8.80 -2.82
CA ASP A 320 11.49 -9.73 -3.47
C ASP A 320 11.36 -9.72 -5.01
N GLY A 321 10.49 -8.87 -5.57
CA GLY A 321 10.27 -8.73 -7.01
C GLY A 321 9.22 -9.67 -7.60
N ARG A 322 8.72 -10.66 -6.83
CA ARG A 322 7.73 -11.61 -7.34
C ARG A 322 6.35 -10.96 -7.46
N VAL A 323 5.73 -11.13 -8.62
CA VAL A 323 4.35 -10.68 -8.87
C VAL A 323 3.37 -11.57 -8.12
N VAL A 324 2.39 -10.97 -7.44
CA VAL A 324 1.31 -11.68 -6.76
C VAL A 324 0.01 -11.61 -7.56
N VAL A 325 -0.32 -10.42 -8.04
CA VAL A 325 -1.48 -10.20 -8.91
C VAL A 325 -1.19 -9.03 -9.84
N ALA A 326 -1.76 -9.08 -11.04
CA ALA A 326 -1.82 -7.97 -11.97
C ALA A 326 -3.24 -7.81 -12.50
N PHE A 327 -3.57 -6.59 -12.92
CA PHE A 327 -4.86 -6.24 -13.51
C PHE A 327 -4.62 -5.47 -14.79
N GLU A 328 -5.18 -5.97 -15.89
CA GLU A 328 -5.08 -5.33 -17.20
C GLU A 328 -6.40 -4.65 -17.53
N PHE A 329 -6.28 -3.41 -18.02
CA PHE A 329 -7.37 -2.54 -18.43
C PHE A 329 -7.13 -2.18 -19.90
N VAL A 330 -7.97 -2.71 -20.77
CA VAL A 330 -7.91 -2.46 -22.22
C VAL A 330 -8.78 -1.24 -22.52
N HIS A 331 -8.16 -0.19 -23.07
CA HIS A 331 -8.85 1.05 -23.44
C HIS A 331 -9.35 0.94 -24.88
N LEU A 332 -10.53 0.33 -25.06
CA LEU A 332 -11.13 0.07 -26.39
C LEU A 332 -11.40 1.36 -27.19
N ASN A 333 -11.58 2.49 -26.49
CA ASN A 333 -11.72 3.83 -27.07
C ASN A 333 -10.38 4.51 -27.46
N LYS A 334 -9.23 3.87 -27.20
CA LYS A 334 -7.90 4.40 -27.53
C LYS A 334 -7.16 3.43 -28.45
N VAL A 335 -7.32 3.67 -29.74
CA VAL A 335 -6.81 2.81 -30.81
C VAL A 335 -5.84 3.61 -31.68
N ARG A 336 -4.73 2.98 -32.08
CA ARG A 336 -3.90 3.46 -33.19
C ARG A 336 -4.18 2.60 -34.42
N ALA A 337 -4.47 3.25 -35.54
CA ALA A 337 -4.48 2.56 -36.83
C ALA A 337 -3.05 2.15 -37.19
N THR A 338 -2.91 1.01 -37.86
CA THR A 338 -1.70 0.74 -38.65
C THR A 338 -1.71 1.70 -39.83
N GLU A 339 -0.75 2.63 -39.90
CA GLU A 339 -0.48 3.32 -41.16
C GLU A 339 -0.02 2.23 -42.14
N LEU A 340 -0.84 1.98 -43.17
CA LEU A 340 -0.54 1.09 -44.29
C LEU A 340 0.47 1.73 -45.24
#